data_AF-A0A060Z665-F1
#
_entry.id   AF-A0A060Z665-F1
#
_cell.length_a   1.000
_cell.length_b   1.000
_cell.length_c   1.000
_cell.angle_alpha   90.00
_cell.angle_beta   90.00
_cell.angle_gamma   90.00
#
_symmetry.space_group_name_H-M   'P 1'
#
loop_
_entity.id
_entity.type
_entity.pdbx_description
1 polymer ?
#
loop_
_entity_poly.entity_id
_entity_poly.type
_entity_poly.pdbx_seq_one_letter_code
_entity_poly.pdbx_strand_id
1 'polypeptide(L)'
;EHFSKTCVCLNQGSLEDQIIAANPLLESYGNAKTVRNDNSSRFGKFIRIHFQAGKLAKADIETYLLEKSRVSFQLPDERGYHIFFQMMTGHKPEIVEMALITTNPYDFPMCSQGQIAVASINDNDELDATDDAITILGFTNEEKIGIYKLTGAVVHHGNLKFKQKQREEQAEPDGTEVADKIAYLLGLNSAEMLKALCYPRVKVGNEYVTKGQTVAQVNNSVSALAKSIYERMFLWMVIRINEMLDTKNPRQFYIGVLDIAGFEIFDYNSMEQLCINFTNEKLQQFFNHTMFVLEQEEYKKEGIVWAFIDFGMDLAACIELIEKPLGIFSILEEECMFPKSSDTTFKDKLYSQHLGKTKSFEKPKPAKGKQEAHFSLVHYAGTVDYNITGWLEKNKDPLNDSVCQLYGKSPVKILAALYPPPPPEGKTSITSQYLTK
;
A
#
# COMPACT_ATOMS: atom_id res chain seq x y z
N GLU A 1 -21.91 -11.89 -46.03
CA GLU A 1 -21.14 -12.30 -44.83
C GLU A 1 -19.66 -12.06 -45.07
N HIS A 2 -19.03 -11.25 -44.21
CA HIS A 2 -17.59 -11.00 -44.00
C HIS A 2 -17.31 -9.50 -43.91
N PHE A 3 -17.73 -8.89 -42.80
CA PHE A 3 -17.13 -7.65 -42.33
C PHE A 3 -15.82 -8.01 -41.62
N SER A 4 -14.71 -7.73 -42.29
CA SER A 4 -13.38 -7.73 -41.68
C SER A 4 -13.35 -6.69 -40.58
N LYS A 5 -13.11 -7.13 -39.34
CA LYS A 5 -12.76 -6.26 -38.21
C LYS A 5 -11.37 -5.71 -38.47
N THR A 6 -11.29 -4.52 -39.06
CA THR A 6 -10.07 -3.73 -39.03
C THR A 6 -9.85 -3.33 -37.57
N CYS A 7 -8.97 -4.06 -36.88
CA CYS A 7 -8.43 -3.66 -35.59
C CYS A 7 -7.75 -2.30 -35.81
N VAL A 8 -8.28 -1.24 -35.19
CA VAL A 8 -7.59 0.03 -35.12
C VAL A 8 -6.37 -0.22 -34.25
N CYS A 9 -5.23 -0.49 -34.88
CA CYS A 9 -3.94 -0.46 -34.22
C CYS A 9 -3.69 0.99 -33.81
N LEU A 10 -4.15 1.38 -32.62
CA LEU A 10 -3.55 2.51 -31.92
C LEU A 10 -2.05 2.28 -31.94
N ASN A 11 -1.29 3.25 -32.44
CA ASN A 11 0.14 3.15 -32.65
C ASN A 11 0.79 3.02 -31.27
N GLN A 12 0.86 1.81 -30.73
CA GLN A 12 1.50 1.49 -29.46
C GLN A 12 2.94 1.97 -29.63
N GLY A 13 3.35 2.97 -28.85
CA GLY A 13 4.70 3.51 -28.87
C GLY A 13 5.75 2.42 -28.70
N SER A 14 7.02 2.78 -28.86
CA SER A 14 8.09 1.80 -28.63
C SER A 14 7.99 1.21 -27.21
N LEU A 15 8.55 0.02 -27.00
CA LEU A 15 8.56 -0.58 -25.66
C LEU A 15 9.27 0.33 -24.63
N GLU A 16 10.23 1.15 -25.08
CA GLU A 16 10.87 2.18 -24.28
C GLU A 16 9.87 3.26 -23.84
N ASP A 17 9.05 3.76 -24.78
CA ASP A 17 7.99 4.72 -24.48
C ASP A 17 6.96 4.14 -23.49
N GLN A 18 6.63 2.85 -23.60
CA GLN A 18 5.69 2.18 -22.70
C GLN A 18 6.25 2.04 -21.27
N ILE A 19 7.55 1.75 -21.13
CA ILE A 19 8.22 1.71 -19.82
C ILE A 19 8.19 3.10 -19.17
N ILE A 20 8.45 4.16 -19.95
CA ILE A 20 8.42 5.54 -19.46
C ILE A 20 6.99 5.97 -19.10
N ALA A 21 6.01 5.59 -19.92
CA ALA A 21 4.60 5.91 -19.72
C ALA A 21 3.99 5.21 -18.48
N ALA A 22 4.62 4.17 -17.94
CA ALA A 22 4.18 3.56 -16.68
C ALA A 22 4.36 4.50 -15.48
N ASN A 23 5.32 5.43 -15.52
CA ASN A 23 5.65 6.26 -14.37
C ASN A 23 4.51 7.21 -13.98
N PRO A 24 3.92 8.05 -14.86
CA PRO A 24 2.82 8.95 -14.46
C PRO A 24 1.67 8.22 -13.74
N LEU A 25 1.27 7.05 -14.23
CA LEU A 25 0.22 6.25 -13.59
C LEU A 25 0.64 5.72 -12.21
N LEU A 26 1.85 5.14 -12.11
CA LEU A 26 2.35 4.59 -10.84
C LEU A 26 2.65 5.70 -9.81
N GLU A 27 3.12 6.86 -10.25
CA GLU A 27 3.38 8.01 -9.39
C GLU A 27 2.07 8.65 -8.92
N SER A 28 1.07 8.78 -9.79
CA SER A 28 -0.24 9.30 -9.41
C SER A 28 -0.88 8.47 -8.29
N TYR A 29 -0.77 7.14 -8.36
CA TYR A 29 -1.36 6.22 -7.38
C TYR A 29 -0.43 5.78 -6.25
N GLY A 30 0.88 5.99 -6.37
CA GLY A 30 1.88 5.44 -5.46
C GLY A 30 2.82 6.50 -4.86
N ASN A 31 2.79 7.74 -5.34
CA ASN A 31 3.54 8.83 -4.76
C ASN A 31 2.62 9.81 -4.03
N ALA A 32 3.20 10.48 -3.04
CA ALA A 32 2.55 11.52 -2.27
C ALA A 32 3.55 12.56 -1.78
N LYS A 33 3.03 13.73 -1.39
CA LYS A 33 3.82 14.75 -0.72
C LYS A 33 4.05 14.37 0.74
N THR A 34 5.33 14.33 1.13
CA THR A 34 5.77 14.19 2.53
C THR A 34 6.38 15.47 3.06
N VAL A 35 6.84 15.45 4.31
CA VAL A 35 7.54 16.59 4.93
C VAL A 35 8.80 16.99 4.15
N ARG A 36 9.50 16.03 3.52
CA ARG A 36 10.82 16.25 2.92
C ARG A 36 10.87 16.14 1.40
N ASN A 37 9.83 15.59 0.77
CA ASN A 37 9.79 15.36 -0.66
C ASN A 37 8.35 15.53 -1.17
N ASP A 38 8.17 16.42 -2.16
CA ASP A 38 6.87 16.73 -2.75
C ASP A 38 6.31 15.59 -3.61
N ASN A 39 7.17 14.75 -4.20
CA ASN A 39 6.78 13.60 -5.02
C ASN A 39 7.47 12.31 -4.55
N SER A 40 7.18 11.92 -3.31
CA SER A 40 7.87 10.80 -2.68
C SER A 40 7.17 9.47 -2.98
N SER A 41 7.91 8.49 -3.53
CA SER A 41 7.37 7.14 -3.72
C SER A 41 7.07 6.48 -2.38
N ARG A 42 5.83 6.05 -2.19
CA ARG A 42 5.33 5.37 -0.99
C ARG A 42 5.11 3.87 -1.24
N PHE A 43 5.86 3.33 -2.19
CA PHE A 43 6.01 1.92 -2.51
C PHE A 43 7.43 1.71 -3.04
N GLY A 44 7.96 0.50 -2.90
CA GLY A 44 9.16 0.07 -3.62
C GLY A 44 8.80 -0.38 -5.03
N LYS A 45 9.54 0.08 -6.03
CA LYS A 45 9.40 -0.23 -7.45
C LYS A 45 10.68 -0.92 -7.92
N PHE A 46 10.57 -2.16 -8.40
CA PHE A 46 11.68 -2.89 -8.99
C PHE A 46 11.37 -3.21 -10.45
N ILE A 47 12.00 -2.45 -11.35
CA ILE A 47 11.81 -2.60 -12.80
C ILE A 47 12.89 -3.52 -13.33
N ARG A 48 12.49 -4.65 -13.92
CA ARG A 48 13.40 -5.58 -14.60
C ARG A 48 13.34 -5.33 -16.10
N ILE A 49 14.43 -4.81 -16.65
CA ILE A 49 14.61 -4.61 -18.09
C ILE A 49 15.34 -5.82 -18.65
N HIS A 50 14.67 -6.65 -19.44
CA HIS A 50 15.20 -7.89 -19.98
C HIS A 50 15.86 -7.66 -21.34
N PHE A 51 17.01 -8.28 -21.54
CA PHE A 51 17.80 -8.19 -22.77
C PHE A 51 17.98 -9.55 -23.44
N GLN A 52 18.02 -9.52 -24.77
CA GLN A 52 18.41 -10.63 -25.61
C GLN A 52 19.37 -10.11 -26.68
N ALA A 53 20.56 -10.73 -26.81
CA ALA A 53 21.58 -10.32 -27.78
C ALA A 53 21.89 -8.79 -27.75
N GLY A 54 21.90 -8.20 -26.54
CA GLY A 54 22.16 -6.78 -26.32
C GLY A 54 21.02 -5.83 -26.68
N LYS A 55 19.83 -6.34 -27.04
CA LYS A 55 18.64 -5.53 -27.34
C LYS A 55 17.55 -5.72 -26.30
N LEU A 56 16.74 -4.69 -26.13
CA LEU A 56 15.56 -4.69 -25.27
C LEU A 56 14.60 -5.80 -25.73
N ALA A 57 14.33 -6.77 -24.85
CA ALA A 57 13.43 -7.88 -25.12
C ALA A 57 12.04 -7.59 -24.54
N LYS A 58 11.97 -7.24 -23.26
CA LYS A 58 10.73 -6.89 -22.53
C LYS A 58 11.04 -6.25 -21.18
N ALA A 59 10.02 -5.75 -20.50
CA ALA A 59 10.15 -5.26 -19.14
C ALA A 59 9.06 -5.84 -18.24
N ASP A 60 9.30 -5.85 -16.94
CA ASP A 60 8.25 -6.06 -15.94
C ASP A 60 8.61 -5.31 -14.65
N ILE A 61 7.59 -5.02 -13.86
CA ILE A 61 7.64 -4.20 -12.66
C ILE A 61 7.12 -5.05 -11.50
N GLU A 62 7.92 -5.15 -10.45
CA GLU A 62 7.46 -5.65 -9.15
C GLU A 62 7.32 -4.47 -8.19
N THR A 63 6.24 -4.48 -7.40
CA THR A 63 5.99 -3.46 -6.38
C THR A 63 5.97 -4.08 -5.00
N TYR A 64 6.48 -3.34 -4.01
CA TYR A 64 6.55 -3.77 -2.62
C TYR A 64 6.05 -2.66 -1.69
N LEU A 65 5.47 -3.02 -0.55
CA LEU A 65 5.25 -2.12 0.59
C LEU A 65 4.55 -0.79 0.24
N LEU A 66 3.42 -0.86 -0.48
CA LEU A 66 2.56 0.32 -0.63
C LEU A 66 2.11 0.80 0.76
N GLU A 67 2.31 2.08 1.08
CA GLU A 67 1.91 2.70 2.34
C GLU A 67 0.37 2.84 2.39
N LYS A 68 -0.32 1.75 2.77
CA LYS A 68 -1.79 1.70 2.75
C LYS A 68 -2.44 2.75 3.65
N SER A 69 -1.80 3.09 4.77
CA SER A 69 -2.33 4.07 5.72
C SER A 69 -2.49 5.46 5.10
N ARG A 70 -1.68 5.81 4.09
CA ARG A 70 -1.78 7.10 3.40
C ARG A 70 -3.10 7.30 2.65
N VAL A 71 -3.79 6.21 2.31
CA VAL A 71 -5.13 6.25 1.72
C VAL A 71 -6.14 6.90 2.68
N SER A 72 -5.99 6.70 4.00
CA SER A 72 -6.98 7.13 5.00
C SER A 72 -6.45 8.01 6.13
N PHE A 73 -5.17 8.33 6.12
CA PHE A 73 -4.52 9.15 7.13
C PHE A 73 -3.39 9.98 6.51
N GLN A 74 -3.25 11.23 6.97
CA GLN A 74 -2.15 12.11 6.60
C GLN A 74 -1.69 12.92 7.82
N LEU A 75 -0.38 13.15 7.94
CA LEU A 75 0.14 14.13 8.88
C LEU A 75 -0.15 15.57 8.39
N PRO A 76 -0.15 16.59 9.28
CA PRO A 76 -0.51 17.97 8.93
C PRO A 76 0.28 18.57 7.76
N ASP A 77 1.56 18.23 7.64
CA ASP A 77 2.46 18.68 6.57
C ASP A 77 2.64 17.62 5.47
N GLU A 78 1.67 16.72 5.30
CA GLU A 78 1.70 15.68 4.27
C GLU A 78 0.38 15.67 3.48
N ARG A 79 0.40 14.97 2.34
CA ARG A 79 -0.76 14.80 1.46
C ARG A 79 -1.08 13.31 1.30
N GLY A 80 -2.32 13.01 0.91
CA GLY A 80 -2.68 11.70 0.35
C GLY A 80 -2.00 11.47 -1.01
N TYR A 81 -2.28 10.33 -1.64
CA TYR A 81 -1.79 10.06 -2.99
C TYR A 81 -2.27 11.11 -4.00
N HIS A 82 -1.43 11.43 -4.99
CA HIS A 82 -1.67 12.54 -5.92
C HIS A 82 -2.98 12.39 -6.69
N ILE A 83 -3.35 11.17 -7.07
CA ILE A 83 -4.56 10.88 -7.84
C ILE A 83 -5.82 11.51 -7.25
N PHE A 84 -5.97 11.52 -5.92
CA PHE A 84 -7.17 12.06 -5.28
C PHE A 84 -7.39 13.53 -5.66
N PHE A 85 -6.30 14.28 -5.73
CA PHE A 85 -6.36 15.71 -5.98
C PHE A 85 -6.33 16.03 -7.46
N GLN A 86 -5.59 15.26 -8.26
CA GLN A 86 -5.66 15.29 -9.72
C GLN A 86 -7.12 15.16 -10.19
N MET A 87 -7.86 14.18 -9.66
CA MET A 87 -9.29 13.97 -9.99
C MET A 87 -10.20 15.12 -9.52
N MET A 88 -9.84 15.83 -8.44
CA MET A 88 -10.65 16.91 -7.84
C MET A 88 -10.36 18.29 -8.44
N THR A 89 -9.44 18.40 -9.40
CA THR A 89 -9.12 19.67 -10.07
C THR A 89 -10.30 20.28 -10.84
N GLY A 90 -11.19 19.43 -11.37
CA GLY A 90 -12.22 19.85 -12.32
C GLY A 90 -11.71 20.12 -13.74
N HIS A 91 -10.42 19.85 -14.03
CA HIS A 91 -9.83 20.02 -15.36
C HIS A 91 -10.44 19.08 -16.41
N LYS A 92 -10.80 17.86 -15.99
CA LYS A 92 -11.63 16.90 -16.74
C LYS A 92 -12.96 16.67 -16.01
N PRO A 93 -14.00 17.51 -16.24
CA PRO A 93 -15.27 17.45 -15.51
C PRO A 93 -15.95 16.08 -15.55
N GLU A 94 -15.77 15.32 -16.64
CA GLU A 94 -16.30 13.98 -16.81
C GLU A 94 -15.77 12.99 -15.76
N ILE A 95 -14.55 13.19 -15.24
CA ILE A 95 -13.98 12.35 -14.17
C ILE A 95 -14.68 12.66 -12.85
N VAL A 96 -14.90 13.96 -12.56
CA VAL A 96 -15.60 14.42 -11.35
C VAL A 96 -17.03 13.86 -11.33
N GLU A 97 -17.75 13.99 -12.44
CA GLU A 97 -19.12 13.48 -12.59
C GLU A 97 -19.18 11.95 -12.47
N MET A 98 -18.27 11.25 -13.15
CA MET A 98 -18.22 9.79 -13.17
C MET A 98 -17.91 9.18 -11.80
N ALA A 99 -17.01 9.81 -11.04
CA ALA A 99 -16.60 9.40 -9.71
C ALA A 99 -17.55 9.93 -8.61
N LEU A 100 -18.56 10.74 -8.98
CA LEU A 100 -19.51 11.38 -8.07
C LEU A 100 -18.82 12.22 -6.97
N ILE A 101 -17.66 12.80 -7.28
CA ILE A 101 -16.88 13.63 -6.34
C ILE A 101 -17.17 15.12 -6.55
N THR A 102 -16.68 15.97 -5.65
CA THR A 102 -16.67 17.43 -5.80
C THR A 102 -15.25 17.90 -6.08
N THR A 103 -15.10 19.18 -6.41
CA THR A 103 -13.77 19.81 -6.59
C THR A 103 -13.21 20.38 -5.28
N ASN A 104 -13.87 20.15 -4.14
CA ASN A 104 -13.41 20.60 -2.84
C ASN A 104 -12.86 19.40 -2.05
N PRO A 105 -11.53 19.24 -1.89
CA PRO A 105 -10.96 18.10 -1.17
C PRO A 105 -11.44 17.97 0.27
N TYR A 106 -11.83 19.07 0.92
CA TYR A 106 -12.37 19.04 2.29
C TYR A 106 -13.74 18.36 2.41
N ASP A 107 -14.42 18.10 1.29
CA ASP A 107 -15.62 17.28 1.29
C ASP A 107 -15.27 15.80 1.56
N PHE A 108 -13.99 15.40 1.51
CA PHE A 108 -13.52 14.01 1.66
C PHE A 108 -12.48 13.87 2.80
N PRO A 109 -12.92 13.66 4.05
CA PRO A 109 -12.03 13.64 5.22
C PRO A 109 -10.89 12.61 5.18
N MET A 110 -11.03 11.58 4.35
CA MET A 110 -10.06 10.49 4.24
C MET A 110 -8.75 10.93 3.57
N CYS A 111 -8.77 11.96 2.72
CA CYS A 111 -7.60 12.49 2.03
C CYS A 111 -7.27 13.96 2.37
N SER A 112 -8.00 14.59 3.30
CA SER A 112 -7.91 16.02 3.59
C SER A 112 -7.49 16.35 5.03
N GLN A 113 -6.74 15.46 5.69
CA GLN A 113 -6.28 15.68 7.08
C GLN A 113 -5.02 16.55 7.15
N GLY A 114 -4.23 16.57 6.07
CA GLY A 114 -3.02 17.36 5.93
C GLY A 114 -3.14 18.44 4.85
N GLN A 115 -2.09 18.59 4.06
CA GLN A 115 -2.04 19.51 2.93
C GLN A 115 -2.89 19.00 1.75
N ILE A 116 -3.52 19.93 1.04
CA ILE A 116 -4.33 19.62 -0.15
C ILE A 116 -3.70 20.09 -1.45
N ALA A 117 -2.74 21.02 -1.39
CA ALA A 117 -2.06 21.60 -2.53
C ALA A 117 -0.55 21.64 -2.27
N VAL A 118 0.24 21.55 -3.34
CA VAL A 118 1.70 21.53 -3.29
C VAL A 118 2.21 22.51 -4.34
N ALA A 119 3.01 23.49 -3.93
CA ALA A 119 3.39 24.61 -4.82
C ALA A 119 4.22 24.17 -6.05
N SER A 120 4.92 23.05 -5.96
CA SER A 120 5.76 22.49 -7.02
C SER A 120 5.01 21.58 -8.00
N ILE A 121 3.74 21.26 -7.75
CA ILE A 121 2.95 20.30 -8.52
C ILE A 121 1.75 21.00 -9.14
N ASN A 122 1.56 20.82 -10.45
CA ASN A 122 0.34 21.22 -11.14
C ASN A 122 -0.56 20.01 -11.37
N ASP A 123 -1.53 19.79 -10.48
CA ASP A 123 -2.42 18.62 -10.53
C ASP A 123 -3.23 18.53 -11.85
N ASN A 124 -3.40 19.61 -12.61
CA ASN A 124 -4.06 19.57 -13.92
C ASN A 124 -3.18 18.88 -14.96
N ASP A 125 -1.92 19.28 -15.06
CA ASP A 125 -0.96 18.72 -16.01
C ASP A 125 -0.67 17.25 -15.66
N GLU A 126 -0.59 16.95 -14.37
CA GLU A 126 -0.40 15.58 -13.87
C GLU A 126 -1.63 14.68 -14.15
N LEU A 127 -2.84 15.24 -14.10
CA LEU A 127 -4.05 14.50 -14.50
C LEU A 127 -4.02 14.15 -15.98
N ASP A 128 -3.63 15.08 -16.85
CA ASP A 128 -3.49 14.82 -18.29
C ASP A 128 -2.43 13.74 -18.54
N ALA A 129 -1.27 13.82 -17.90
CA ALA A 129 -0.22 12.82 -18.02
C ALA A 129 -0.68 11.42 -17.54
N THR A 130 -1.43 11.36 -16.45
CA THR A 130 -2.00 10.11 -15.91
C THR A 130 -3.03 9.51 -16.87
N ASP A 131 -3.92 10.35 -17.42
CA ASP A 131 -4.99 9.94 -18.34
C ASP A 131 -4.43 9.41 -19.67
N ASP A 132 -3.39 10.07 -20.19
CA ASP A 132 -2.65 9.67 -21.38
C ASP A 132 -1.87 8.37 -21.12
N ALA A 133 -1.22 8.24 -19.96
CA ALA A 133 -0.50 7.03 -19.57
C ALA A 133 -1.41 5.80 -19.58
N ILE A 134 -2.62 5.89 -19.00
CA ILE A 134 -3.62 4.81 -19.03
C ILE A 134 -3.92 4.38 -20.47
N THR A 135 -4.03 5.34 -21.38
CA THR A 135 -4.32 5.07 -22.79
C THR A 135 -3.13 4.41 -23.51
N ILE A 136 -1.91 4.91 -23.29
CA ILE A 136 -0.67 4.37 -23.89
C ILE A 136 -0.38 2.95 -23.40
N LEU A 137 -0.65 2.67 -22.12
CA LEU A 137 -0.47 1.36 -21.48
C LEU A 137 -1.55 0.33 -21.87
N GLY A 138 -2.45 0.68 -22.79
CA GLY A 138 -3.39 -0.25 -23.38
C GLY A 138 -4.57 -0.65 -22.48
N PHE A 139 -4.84 0.10 -21.42
CA PHE A 139 -6.07 -0.07 -20.65
C PHE A 139 -7.27 0.26 -21.53
N THR A 140 -8.28 -0.59 -21.47
CA THR A 140 -9.55 -0.33 -22.15
C THR A 140 -10.29 0.84 -21.51
N ASN A 141 -11.20 1.47 -22.25
CA ASN A 141 -12.02 2.54 -21.68
C ASN A 141 -12.89 2.05 -20.50
N GLU A 142 -13.33 0.79 -20.51
CA GLU A 142 -14.05 0.18 -19.37
C GLU A 142 -13.16 0.08 -18.12
N GLU A 143 -11.90 -0.32 -18.29
CA GLU A 143 -10.91 -0.38 -17.22
C GLU A 143 -10.57 1.01 -16.67
N LYS A 144 -10.32 1.99 -17.55
CA LYS A 144 -10.09 3.39 -17.18
C LYS A 144 -11.23 3.97 -16.34
N ILE A 145 -12.46 3.79 -16.79
CA ILE A 145 -13.67 4.18 -16.05
C ILE A 145 -13.72 3.46 -14.69
N GLY A 146 -13.41 2.16 -14.67
CA GLY A 146 -13.35 1.37 -13.45
C GLY A 146 -12.35 1.92 -12.44
N ILE A 147 -11.13 2.26 -12.86
CA ILE A 147 -10.07 2.83 -12.03
C ILE A 147 -10.55 4.13 -11.36
N TYR A 148 -11.10 5.08 -12.12
CA TYR A 148 -11.61 6.34 -11.56
C TYR A 148 -12.81 6.13 -10.64
N LYS A 149 -13.75 5.23 -10.98
CA LYS A 149 -14.89 4.92 -10.11
C LYS A 149 -14.48 4.27 -8.80
N LEU A 150 -13.53 3.33 -8.82
CA LEU A 150 -12.98 2.74 -7.60
C LEU A 150 -12.27 3.79 -6.74
N THR A 151 -11.49 4.68 -7.37
CA THR A 151 -10.80 5.78 -6.66
C THR A 151 -11.80 6.74 -6.01
N GLY A 152 -12.87 7.12 -6.73
CA GLY A 152 -13.98 7.90 -6.19
C GLY A 152 -14.67 7.19 -5.02
N ALA A 153 -14.93 5.89 -5.17
CA ALA A 153 -15.54 5.09 -4.10
C ALA A 153 -14.67 5.09 -2.84
N VAL A 154 -13.34 4.96 -2.97
CA VAL A 154 -12.38 5.02 -1.84
C VAL A 154 -12.56 6.31 -1.04
N VAL A 155 -12.59 7.49 -1.68
CA VAL A 155 -12.76 8.75 -0.94
C VAL A 155 -14.14 8.87 -0.29
N HIS A 156 -15.21 8.39 -0.94
CA HIS A 156 -16.56 8.37 -0.36
C HIS A 156 -16.68 7.49 0.87
N HIS A 157 -15.85 6.44 1.03
CA HIS A 157 -15.88 5.62 2.26
C HIS A 157 -15.62 6.47 3.50
N GLY A 158 -14.76 7.49 3.41
CA GLY A 158 -14.50 8.44 4.49
C GLY A 158 -15.70 9.27 4.94
N ASN A 159 -16.74 9.34 4.11
CA ASN A 159 -17.94 10.13 4.36
C ASN A 159 -19.08 9.33 4.99
N LEU A 160 -18.95 8.00 5.10
CA LEU A 160 -19.96 7.17 5.74
C LEU A 160 -20.07 7.54 7.23
N LYS A 161 -21.31 7.75 7.68
CA LYS A 161 -21.61 8.09 9.07
C LYS A 161 -22.42 6.99 9.71
N PHE A 162 -22.09 6.69 10.96
CA PHE A 162 -22.78 5.71 11.77
C PHE A 162 -23.04 6.30 13.15
N LYS A 163 -24.13 5.89 13.77
CA LYS A 163 -24.50 6.27 15.12
C LYS A 163 -24.79 5.04 15.96
N GLN A 164 -24.71 5.20 17.27
CA GLN A 164 -25.10 4.15 18.19
C GLN A 164 -26.62 4.04 18.22
N LYS A 165 -27.13 2.82 18.06
CA LYS A 165 -28.56 2.55 18.16
C LYS A 165 -29.05 2.81 19.59
N GLN A 166 -30.25 3.39 19.74
CA GLN A 166 -30.76 3.75 21.06
C GLN A 166 -30.85 2.53 21.99
N ARG A 167 -30.21 2.63 23.17
CA ARG A 167 -30.18 1.60 24.22
C ARG A 167 -29.47 0.29 23.84
N GLU A 168 -28.71 0.30 22.75
CA GLU A 168 -27.92 -0.82 22.23
C GLU A 168 -26.47 -0.37 22.02
N GLU A 169 -25.48 -1.27 22.07
CA GLU A 169 -24.08 -0.92 21.77
C GLU A 169 -23.77 -0.95 20.26
N GLN A 170 -24.70 -1.49 19.48
CA GLN A 170 -24.57 -1.71 18.05
C GLN A 170 -24.68 -0.39 17.26
N ALA A 171 -23.93 -0.32 16.17
CA ALA A 171 -24.00 0.75 15.19
C ALA A 171 -25.19 0.59 14.25
N GLU A 172 -25.76 1.72 13.84
CA GLU A 172 -26.70 1.83 12.72
C GLU A 172 -26.25 2.94 11.75
N PRO A 173 -26.60 2.85 10.45
CA PRO A 173 -26.27 3.89 9.48
C PRO A 173 -26.91 5.24 9.86
N ASP A 174 -26.14 6.32 9.75
CA ASP A 174 -26.63 7.69 9.94
C ASP A 174 -26.82 8.40 8.60
N GLY A 175 -27.77 7.87 7.82
CA GLY A 175 -28.04 8.27 6.44
C GLY A 175 -27.55 7.25 5.41
N THR A 176 -28.08 7.35 4.19
CA THR A 176 -27.78 6.41 3.10
C THR A 176 -27.15 7.07 1.88
N GLU A 177 -27.16 8.39 1.77
CA GLU A 177 -26.74 9.11 0.55
C GLU A 177 -25.32 8.72 0.09
N VAL A 178 -24.36 8.70 1.01
CA VAL A 178 -22.97 8.31 0.71
C VAL A 178 -22.89 6.82 0.36
N ALA A 179 -23.65 5.97 1.07
CA ALA A 179 -23.71 4.55 0.78
C ALA A 179 -24.29 4.28 -0.61
N ASP A 180 -25.26 5.07 -1.06
CA ASP A 180 -25.86 4.99 -2.39
C ASP A 180 -24.84 5.39 -3.47
N LYS A 181 -23.99 6.42 -3.23
CA LYS A 181 -22.88 6.79 -4.11
C LYS A 181 -21.86 5.66 -4.23
N ILE A 182 -21.39 5.11 -3.12
CA ILE A 182 -20.44 3.99 -3.10
C ILE A 182 -21.04 2.77 -3.80
N ALA A 183 -22.29 2.44 -3.50
CA ALA A 183 -22.99 1.30 -4.12
C ALA A 183 -23.12 1.48 -5.63
N TYR A 184 -23.43 2.69 -6.11
CA TYR A 184 -23.45 2.97 -7.54
C TYR A 184 -22.07 2.80 -8.20
N LEU A 185 -21.01 3.34 -7.60
CA LEU A 185 -19.65 3.28 -8.14
C LEU A 185 -19.10 1.85 -8.16
N LEU A 186 -19.41 1.07 -7.13
CA LEU A 186 -18.96 -0.31 -6.94
C LEU A 186 -19.92 -1.36 -7.51
N GLY A 187 -21.09 -0.98 -8.03
CA GLY A 187 -22.10 -1.91 -8.53
C GLY A 187 -22.74 -2.80 -7.45
N LEU A 188 -22.99 -2.25 -6.26
CA LEU A 188 -23.52 -2.98 -5.11
C LEU A 188 -24.96 -2.55 -4.80
N ASN A 189 -25.59 -3.28 -3.87
CA ASN A 189 -26.80 -2.81 -3.20
C ASN A 189 -26.42 -2.08 -1.90
N SER A 190 -26.82 -0.81 -1.75
CA SER A 190 -26.44 0.01 -0.60
C SER A 190 -26.98 -0.53 0.73
N ALA A 191 -28.21 -1.06 0.75
CA ALA A 191 -28.81 -1.64 1.94
C ALA A 191 -28.09 -2.93 2.37
N GLU A 192 -27.71 -3.79 1.42
CA GLU A 192 -26.92 -5.00 1.72
C GLU A 192 -25.52 -4.66 2.23
N MET A 193 -24.87 -3.66 1.63
CA MET A 193 -23.55 -3.18 2.06
C MET A 193 -23.61 -2.63 3.49
N LEU A 194 -24.56 -1.74 3.79
CA LEU A 194 -24.73 -1.18 5.13
C LEU A 194 -25.07 -2.27 6.17
N LYS A 195 -25.91 -3.24 5.79
CA LYS A 195 -26.20 -4.39 6.63
C LYS A 195 -24.95 -5.23 6.90
N ALA A 196 -24.13 -5.49 5.88
CA ALA A 196 -22.88 -6.25 6.03
C ALA A 196 -21.84 -5.51 6.88
N LEU A 197 -21.81 -4.18 6.83
CA LEU A 197 -20.95 -3.34 7.68
C LEU A 197 -21.37 -3.40 9.16
N CYS A 198 -22.65 -3.18 9.46
CA CYS A 198 -23.16 -3.16 10.84
C CYS A 198 -23.33 -4.56 11.45
N TYR A 199 -23.66 -5.56 10.62
CA TYR A 199 -24.02 -6.92 11.01
C TYR A 199 -23.34 -7.98 10.12
N PRO A 200 -21.99 -8.04 10.08
CA PRO A 200 -21.28 -9.05 9.33
C PRO A 200 -21.63 -10.47 9.80
N ARG A 201 -21.62 -11.41 8.86
CA ARG A 201 -21.69 -12.85 9.12
C ARG A 201 -20.28 -13.38 9.29
N VAL A 202 -19.97 -13.87 10.49
CA VAL A 202 -18.66 -14.42 10.85
C VAL A 202 -18.77 -15.93 10.97
N LYS A 203 -17.80 -16.66 10.39
CA LYS A 203 -17.72 -18.12 10.53
C LYS A 203 -17.19 -18.46 11.92
N VAL A 204 -17.96 -19.20 12.70
CA VAL A 204 -17.58 -19.71 14.03
C VAL A 204 -17.69 -21.24 13.99
N GLY A 205 -16.54 -21.92 13.91
CA GLY A 205 -16.49 -23.34 13.61
C GLY A 205 -17.06 -23.63 12.21
N ASN A 206 -18.16 -24.40 12.14
CA ASN A 206 -18.82 -24.75 10.89
C ASN A 206 -20.06 -23.90 10.57
N GLU A 207 -20.45 -22.98 11.46
CA GLU A 207 -21.66 -22.16 11.29
C GLU A 207 -21.32 -20.68 11.03
N TYR A 208 -22.26 -19.97 10.40
CA TYR A 208 -22.16 -18.52 10.19
C TYR A 208 -23.11 -17.80 11.14
N VAL A 209 -22.55 -16.96 12.02
CA VAL A 209 -23.30 -16.19 13.00
C VAL A 209 -23.25 -14.70 12.62
N THR A 210 -24.40 -14.03 12.72
CA THR A 210 -24.47 -12.58 12.54
C THR A 210 -23.96 -11.89 13.80
N LYS A 211 -22.96 -11.03 13.67
CA LYS A 211 -22.36 -10.30 14.78
C LYS A 211 -22.60 -8.80 14.61
N GLY A 212 -23.26 -8.16 15.58
CA GLY A 212 -23.37 -6.70 15.62
C GLY A 212 -22.02 -6.05 15.94
N GLN A 213 -21.74 -4.92 15.30
CA GLN A 213 -20.52 -4.13 15.49
C GLN A 213 -20.82 -2.81 16.21
N THR A 214 -19.87 -2.30 16.99
CA THR A 214 -19.94 -0.94 17.55
C THR A 214 -19.59 0.10 16.48
N VAL A 215 -19.89 1.38 16.73
CA VAL A 215 -19.60 2.48 15.78
C VAL A 215 -18.10 2.53 15.43
N ALA A 216 -17.23 2.39 16.43
CA ALA A 216 -15.79 2.36 16.22
C ALA A 216 -15.35 1.18 15.34
N GLN A 217 -15.91 -0.02 15.56
CA GLN A 217 -15.60 -1.20 14.75
C GLN A 217 -16.04 -1.02 13.29
N VAL A 218 -17.22 -0.44 13.05
CA VAL A 218 -17.68 -0.16 11.69
C VAL A 218 -16.77 0.86 10.99
N ASN A 219 -16.41 1.96 11.66
CA ASN A 219 -15.51 2.97 11.08
C ASN A 219 -14.13 2.39 10.74
N ASN A 220 -13.57 1.55 11.62
CA ASN A 220 -12.32 0.84 11.35
C ASN A 220 -12.45 -0.09 10.15
N SER A 221 -13.56 -0.84 10.04
CA SER A 221 -13.84 -1.70 8.89
C SER A 221 -13.98 -0.90 7.59
N VAL A 222 -14.60 0.27 7.62
CA VAL A 222 -14.75 1.15 6.44
C VAL A 222 -13.39 1.63 5.94
N SER A 223 -12.51 2.08 6.85
CA SER A 223 -11.13 2.45 6.51
C SER A 223 -10.34 1.26 5.95
N ALA A 224 -10.47 0.08 6.55
CA ALA A 224 -9.81 -1.14 6.07
C ALA A 224 -10.25 -1.53 4.65
N LEU A 225 -11.56 -1.47 4.35
CA LEU A 225 -12.10 -1.76 3.03
C LEU A 225 -11.63 -0.73 1.98
N ALA A 226 -11.59 0.56 2.32
CA ALA A 226 -11.09 1.61 1.43
C ALA A 226 -9.61 1.38 1.07
N LYS A 227 -8.76 1.11 2.06
CA LYS A 227 -7.35 0.73 1.84
C LYS A 227 -7.23 -0.53 0.97
N SER A 228 -8.08 -1.53 1.20
CA SER A 228 -8.08 -2.79 0.45
C SER A 228 -8.42 -2.60 -1.02
N ILE A 229 -9.45 -1.81 -1.34
CA ILE A 229 -9.81 -1.48 -2.72
C ILE A 229 -8.64 -0.79 -3.40
N TYR A 230 -8.05 0.21 -2.73
CA TYR A 230 -6.95 0.99 -3.28
C TYR A 230 -5.71 0.14 -3.56
N GLU A 231 -5.26 -0.66 -2.59
CA GLU A 231 -4.10 -1.54 -2.75
C GLU A 231 -4.31 -2.58 -3.84
N ARG A 232 -5.44 -3.29 -3.82
CA ARG A 232 -5.72 -4.33 -4.82
C ARG A 232 -5.81 -3.72 -6.22
N MET A 233 -6.40 -2.53 -6.35
CA MET A 233 -6.44 -1.78 -7.60
C MET A 233 -5.03 -1.39 -8.07
N PHE A 234 -4.18 -0.90 -7.16
CA PHE A 234 -2.78 -0.57 -7.46
C PHE A 234 -2.00 -1.79 -7.98
N LEU A 235 -2.07 -2.91 -7.25
CA LEU A 235 -1.44 -4.17 -7.67
C LEU A 235 -2.00 -4.68 -9.01
N TRP A 236 -3.31 -4.56 -9.22
CA TRP A 236 -3.94 -4.91 -10.49
C TRP A 236 -3.45 -4.02 -11.65
N MET A 237 -3.28 -2.71 -11.44
CA MET A 237 -2.70 -1.82 -12.44
C MET A 237 -1.27 -2.26 -12.80
N VAL A 238 -0.45 -2.63 -11.81
CA VAL A 238 0.91 -3.17 -12.06
C VAL A 238 0.85 -4.45 -12.89
N ILE A 239 -0.08 -5.36 -12.59
CA ILE A 239 -0.28 -6.59 -13.39
C ILE A 239 -0.64 -6.24 -14.84
N ARG A 240 -1.57 -5.31 -15.06
CA ARG A 240 -1.99 -4.88 -16.42
C ARG A 240 -0.86 -4.19 -17.18
N ILE A 241 -0.06 -3.37 -16.50
CA ILE A 241 1.16 -2.77 -17.07
C ILE A 241 2.12 -3.89 -17.50
N ASN A 242 2.37 -4.89 -16.66
CA ASN A 242 3.25 -6.01 -16.99
C ASN A 242 2.75 -6.83 -18.17
N GLU A 243 1.44 -7.04 -18.30
CA GLU A 243 0.84 -7.70 -19.46
C GLU A 243 1.08 -6.91 -20.75
N MET A 244 1.12 -5.58 -20.69
CA MET A 244 1.45 -4.72 -21.82
C MET A 244 2.95 -4.71 -22.15
N LEU A 245 3.81 -4.72 -21.13
CA LEU A 245 5.28 -4.74 -21.30
C LEU A 245 5.82 -6.13 -21.70
N ASP A 246 5.01 -7.18 -21.62
CA ASP A 246 5.41 -8.53 -21.99
C ASP A 246 5.50 -8.69 -23.52
N THR A 247 6.57 -9.33 -23.97
CA THR A 247 6.77 -9.66 -25.39
C THR A 247 7.10 -11.14 -25.53
N LYS A 248 6.95 -11.66 -26.75
CA LYS A 248 7.28 -13.05 -27.08
C LYS A 248 8.79 -13.32 -27.16
N ASN A 249 9.64 -12.32 -26.97
CA ASN A 249 11.09 -12.48 -27.06
C ASN A 249 11.61 -13.27 -25.84
N PRO A 250 12.49 -14.27 -26.03
CA PRO A 250 13.05 -15.04 -24.93
C PRO A 250 14.01 -14.17 -24.09
N ARG A 251 14.02 -14.42 -22.78
CA ARG A 251 14.87 -13.71 -21.80
C ARG A 251 16.24 -14.39 -21.68
N GLN A 252 17.32 -13.62 -21.64
CA GLN A 252 18.66 -14.14 -21.31
C GLN A 252 19.21 -13.52 -20.01
N PHE A 253 19.24 -12.19 -19.92
CA PHE A 253 19.69 -11.43 -18.74
C PHE A 253 18.75 -10.25 -18.50
N TYR A 254 18.78 -9.67 -17.31
CA TYR A 254 18.06 -8.43 -17.01
C TYR A 254 18.92 -7.46 -16.21
N ILE A 255 18.61 -6.16 -16.34
CA ILE A 255 19.08 -5.12 -15.45
C ILE A 255 17.89 -4.71 -14.58
N GLY A 256 18.06 -4.84 -13.26
CA GLY A 256 17.06 -4.46 -12.28
C GLY A 256 17.32 -3.05 -11.77
N VAL A 257 16.31 -2.18 -11.85
CA VAL A 257 16.35 -0.83 -11.27
C VAL A 257 15.42 -0.81 -10.06
N LEU A 258 15.99 -0.68 -8.86
CA LEU A 258 15.27 -0.55 -7.61
C LEU A 258 15.12 0.92 -7.25
N ASP A 259 13.87 1.36 -7.09
CA ASP A 259 13.48 2.68 -6.63
C ASP A 259 12.58 2.51 -5.41
N ILE A 260 13.06 2.94 -4.25
CA ILE A 260 12.37 2.77 -2.96
C ILE A 260 12.72 3.95 -2.05
N ALA A 261 11.81 4.27 -1.14
CA ALA A 261 12.07 5.32 -0.15
C ALA A 261 13.32 5.01 0.69
N GLY A 262 14.10 6.05 0.96
CA GLY A 262 15.27 5.98 1.83
C GLY A 262 14.90 5.86 3.30
N PHE A 263 15.92 5.84 4.16
CA PHE A 263 15.75 5.79 5.61
C PHE A 263 15.03 7.05 6.14
N GLU A 264 14.00 6.87 6.98
CA GLU A 264 13.14 7.93 7.49
C GLU A 264 13.32 8.13 9.00
N ILE A 265 13.59 9.39 9.41
CA ILE A 265 13.66 9.80 10.82
C ILE A 265 12.82 11.07 10.97
N PHE A 266 11.65 10.91 11.60
CA PHE A 266 10.71 11.98 11.89
C PHE A 266 10.55 12.20 13.41
N ASP A 267 9.83 13.25 13.77
CA ASP A 267 9.43 13.48 15.17
C ASP A 267 8.41 12.45 15.67
N TYR A 268 7.66 11.83 14.74
CA TYR A 268 6.73 10.74 14.99
C TYR A 268 7.01 9.60 14.01
N ASN A 269 7.55 8.48 14.51
CA ASN A 269 7.82 7.28 13.71
C ASN A 269 6.87 6.17 14.13
N SER A 270 6.05 5.67 13.20
CA SER A 270 5.10 4.58 13.45
C SER A 270 5.56 3.29 12.77
N MET A 271 4.64 2.34 12.62
CA MET A 271 4.90 1.02 12.01
C MET A 271 5.46 1.17 10.59
N GLU A 272 4.96 2.13 9.83
CA GLU A 272 5.39 2.43 8.46
C GLU A 272 6.87 2.81 8.40
N GLN A 273 7.33 3.67 9.32
CA GLN A 273 8.74 4.02 9.46
C GLN A 273 9.58 2.81 9.86
N LEU A 274 9.09 1.93 10.75
CA LEU A 274 9.82 0.71 11.11
C LEU A 274 10.02 -0.18 9.87
N CYS A 275 8.98 -0.38 9.06
CA CYS A 275 9.05 -1.19 7.85
C CYS A 275 10.08 -0.63 6.86
N ILE A 276 10.05 0.67 6.55
CA ILE A 276 10.98 1.27 5.58
C ILE A 276 12.42 1.33 6.11
N ASN A 277 12.59 1.62 7.41
CA ASN A 277 13.91 1.64 8.05
C ASN A 277 14.51 0.24 8.11
N PHE A 278 13.70 -0.79 8.39
CA PHE A 278 14.13 -2.19 8.31
C PHE A 278 14.57 -2.58 6.89
N THR A 279 13.81 -2.18 5.86
CA THR A 279 14.22 -2.40 4.47
C THR A 279 15.55 -1.72 4.16
N ASN A 280 15.73 -0.47 4.59
CA ASN A 280 16.97 0.27 4.38
C ASN A 280 18.16 -0.33 5.18
N GLU A 281 17.92 -0.87 6.38
CA GLU A 281 18.94 -1.60 7.15
C GLU A 281 19.46 -2.82 6.36
N LYS A 282 18.54 -3.57 5.72
CA LYS A 282 18.90 -4.71 4.87
C LYS A 282 19.58 -4.30 3.56
N LEU A 283 19.12 -3.23 2.92
CA LEU A 283 19.77 -2.70 1.72
C LEU A 283 21.19 -2.24 2.01
N GLN A 284 21.41 -1.60 3.17
CA GLN A 284 22.74 -1.21 3.61
C GLN A 284 23.62 -2.43 3.92
N GLN A 285 23.07 -3.47 4.57
CA GLN A 285 23.80 -4.72 4.78
C GLN A 285 24.18 -5.39 3.46
N PHE A 286 23.27 -5.42 2.48
CA PHE A 286 23.54 -5.93 1.14
C PHE A 286 24.68 -5.15 0.46
N PHE A 287 24.62 -3.81 0.49
CA PHE A 287 25.67 -2.95 -0.04
C PHE A 287 27.03 -3.24 0.61
N ASN A 288 27.09 -3.26 1.95
CA ASN A 288 28.31 -3.56 2.68
C ASN A 288 28.86 -4.92 2.26
N HIS A 289 28.04 -5.97 2.29
CA HIS A 289 28.48 -7.31 1.91
C HIS A 289 29.04 -7.36 0.48
N THR A 290 28.34 -6.78 -0.50
CA THR A 290 28.80 -6.77 -1.90
C THR A 290 30.10 -5.99 -2.07
N MET A 291 30.20 -4.78 -1.53
CA MET A 291 31.39 -3.94 -1.69
C MET A 291 32.62 -4.62 -1.07
N PHE A 292 32.49 -5.13 0.16
CA PHE A 292 33.63 -5.67 0.89
C PHE A 292 34.06 -7.05 0.40
N VAL A 293 33.14 -7.92 -0.04
CA VAL A 293 33.53 -9.21 -0.64
C VAL A 293 34.33 -8.98 -1.92
N LEU A 294 33.88 -8.05 -2.77
CA LEU A 294 34.60 -7.71 -4.00
C LEU A 294 35.97 -7.09 -3.74
N GLU A 295 36.08 -6.17 -2.78
CA GLU A 295 37.38 -5.59 -2.38
C GLU A 295 38.34 -6.65 -1.83
N GLN A 296 37.84 -7.57 -1.00
CA GLN A 296 38.67 -8.65 -0.45
C GLN A 296 39.18 -9.62 -1.52
N GLU A 297 38.34 -9.96 -2.50
CA GLU A 297 38.77 -10.77 -3.64
C GLU A 297 39.88 -10.07 -4.42
N GLU A 298 39.83 -8.75 -4.55
CA GLU A 298 40.85 -7.96 -5.23
C GLU A 298 42.15 -7.88 -4.44
N TYR A 299 42.10 -7.61 -3.13
CA TYR A 299 43.29 -7.66 -2.27
C TYR A 299 43.99 -9.02 -2.31
N LYS A 300 43.20 -10.10 -2.37
CA LYS A 300 43.74 -11.46 -2.50
C LYS A 300 44.42 -11.68 -3.85
N LYS A 301 43.87 -11.17 -4.96
CA LYS A 301 44.50 -11.25 -6.28
C LYS A 301 45.82 -10.47 -6.33
N GLU A 302 45.86 -9.30 -5.69
CA GLU A 302 47.04 -8.43 -5.63
C GLU A 302 48.08 -8.89 -4.58
N GLY A 303 47.79 -9.93 -3.80
CA GLY A 303 48.70 -10.46 -2.78
C GLY A 303 48.87 -9.54 -1.57
N ILE A 304 47.93 -8.62 -1.34
CA ILE A 304 47.94 -7.69 -0.21
C ILE A 304 47.45 -8.42 1.04
N VAL A 305 48.25 -8.39 2.11
CA VAL A 305 47.88 -8.96 3.41
C VAL A 305 46.87 -8.02 4.08
N TRP A 306 45.59 -8.38 4.01
CA TRP A 306 44.49 -7.65 4.64
C TRP A 306 43.96 -8.41 5.86
N ALA A 307 43.72 -7.70 6.97
CA ALA A 307 43.09 -8.26 8.15
C ALA A 307 41.59 -8.41 7.92
N PHE A 308 41.06 -9.63 8.07
CA PHE A 308 39.65 -9.92 7.85
C PHE A 308 38.77 -9.17 8.86
N ILE A 309 37.86 -8.33 8.36
CA ILE A 309 36.81 -7.68 9.15
C ILE A 309 35.49 -8.00 8.45
N ASP A 310 34.58 -8.65 9.17
CA ASP A 310 33.24 -8.96 8.65
C ASP A 310 32.29 -7.80 8.92
N PHE A 311 32.25 -6.85 7.97
CA PHE A 311 31.35 -5.70 8.01
C PHE A 311 29.87 -6.07 7.73
N GLY A 312 29.58 -7.32 7.34
CA GLY A 312 28.21 -7.82 7.18
C GLY A 312 27.51 -8.06 8.52
N MET A 313 28.27 -8.26 9.59
CA MET A 313 27.75 -8.51 10.94
C MET A 313 27.35 -7.24 11.70
N ASP A 314 27.83 -6.05 11.31
CA ASP A 314 27.58 -4.82 12.07
C ASP A 314 26.09 -4.43 12.10
N LEU A 315 25.35 -4.71 11.03
CA LEU A 315 23.91 -4.48 10.95
C LEU A 315 23.07 -5.69 11.35
N ALA A 316 23.69 -6.88 11.47
CA ALA A 316 22.96 -8.12 11.73
C ALA A 316 22.19 -8.07 13.05
N ALA A 317 22.75 -7.47 14.10
CA ALA A 317 22.08 -7.36 15.40
C ALA A 317 20.75 -6.58 15.34
N CYS A 318 20.69 -5.49 14.54
CA CYS A 318 19.47 -4.70 14.39
C CYS A 318 18.44 -5.43 13.51
N ILE A 319 18.90 -6.03 12.41
CA ILE A 319 18.06 -6.83 11.51
C ILE A 319 17.43 -8.02 12.27
N GLU A 320 18.23 -8.75 13.04
CA GLU A 320 17.78 -9.91 13.80
C GLU A 320 16.78 -9.54 14.89
N LEU A 321 17.00 -8.42 15.58
CA LEU A 321 16.05 -7.88 16.55
C LEU A 321 14.66 -7.66 15.93
N ILE A 322 14.60 -7.27 14.66
CA ILE A 322 13.35 -6.98 13.97
C ILE A 322 12.68 -8.25 13.44
N GLU A 323 13.42 -9.13 12.75
CA GLU A 323 12.81 -10.21 11.94
C GLU A 323 12.89 -11.62 12.54
N LYS A 324 13.82 -11.89 13.46
CA LYS A 324 14.00 -13.26 13.98
C LYS A 324 12.84 -13.66 14.90
N PRO A 325 12.67 -14.97 15.18
CA PRO A 325 11.74 -15.41 16.21
C PRO A 325 12.00 -14.68 17.53
N LEU A 326 10.92 -14.27 18.21
CA LEU A 326 10.97 -13.42 19.41
C LEU A 326 11.56 -12.02 19.16
N GLY A 327 11.72 -11.60 17.91
CA GLY A 327 11.98 -10.22 17.51
C GLY A 327 10.69 -9.39 17.41
N ILE A 328 10.82 -8.13 17.00
CA ILE A 328 9.72 -7.15 17.02
C ILE A 328 8.52 -7.61 16.21
N PHE A 329 8.71 -8.03 14.95
CA PHE A 329 7.59 -8.47 14.11
C PHE A 329 6.95 -9.75 14.62
N SER A 330 7.76 -10.71 15.10
CA SER A 330 7.26 -11.95 15.67
C SER A 330 6.41 -11.71 16.92
N ILE A 331 6.85 -10.82 17.81
CA ILE A 331 6.08 -10.45 19.01
C ILE A 331 4.80 -9.70 18.62
N LEU A 332 4.86 -8.82 17.62
CA LEU A 332 3.70 -8.08 17.12
C LEU A 332 2.64 -9.03 16.55
N GLU A 333 3.05 -9.99 15.72
CA GLU A 333 2.16 -11.02 15.16
C GLU A 333 1.52 -11.87 16.26
N GLU A 334 2.30 -12.30 17.24
CA GLU A 334 1.80 -13.11 18.35
C GLU A 334 0.75 -12.35 19.18
N GLU A 335 1.02 -11.08 19.52
CA GLU A 335 0.06 -10.23 20.24
C GLU A 335 -1.19 -9.92 19.40
N CYS A 336 -1.10 -9.96 18.05
CA CYS A 336 -2.27 -9.83 17.19
C CYS A 336 -3.21 -11.03 17.28
N MET A 337 -2.71 -12.21 17.63
CA MET A 337 -3.51 -13.44 17.77
C MET A 337 -4.34 -13.46 19.05
N PHE A 338 -3.96 -12.67 20.07
CA PHE A 338 -4.63 -12.64 21.36
C PHE A 338 -5.73 -11.57 21.41
N PRO A 339 -7.01 -11.93 21.63
CA PRO A 339 -8.13 -10.98 21.60
C PRO A 339 -8.09 -9.87 22.66
N LYS A 340 -7.31 -10.06 23.74
CA LYS A 340 -7.21 -9.12 24.87
C LYS A 340 -5.89 -8.34 24.90
N SER A 341 -5.02 -8.54 23.90
CA SER A 341 -3.77 -7.78 23.81
C SER A 341 -4.04 -6.32 23.46
N SER A 342 -3.19 -5.45 23.96
CA SER A 342 -3.20 -4.01 23.70
C SER A 342 -1.78 -3.53 23.37
N ASP A 343 -1.64 -2.33 22.84
CA ASP A 343 -0.32 -1.76 22.56
C ASP A 343 0.57 -1.75 23.81
N THR A 344 -0.01 -1.61 25.00
CA THR A 344 0.70 -1.74 26.28
C THR A 344 1.24 -3.15 26.52
N THR A 345 0.46 -4.20 26.27
CA THR A 345 0.95 -5.58 26.45
C THR A 345 2.05 -5.91 25.45
N PHE A 346 1.93 -5.41 24.22
CA PHE A 346 2.97 -5.49 23.21
C PHE A 346 4.27 -4.82 23.67
N LYS A 347 4.20 -3.57 24.16
CA LYS A 347 5.36 -2.86 24.73
C LYS A 347 6.03 -3.64 25.85
N ASP A 348 5.24 -4.10 26.81
CA ASP A 348 5.77 -4.75 28.02
C ASP A 348 6.49 -6.05 27.65
N LYS A 349 6.00 -6.77 26.64
CA LYS A 349 6.64 -7.97 26.08
C LYS A 349 7.94 -7.65 25.35
N LEU A 350 7.98 -6.59 24.52
CA LEU A 350 9.23 -6.11 23.90
C LEU A 350 10.28 -5.76 24.97
N TYR A 351 9.87 -5.06 26.03
CA TYR A 351 10.76 -4.65 27.11
C TYR A 351 11.31 -5.86 27.87
N SER A 352 10.44 -6.81 28.24
CA SER A 352 10.85 -8.05 28.90
C SER A 352 11.87 -8.83 28.06
N GLN A 353 11.66 -8.86 26.74
CA GLN A 353 12.48 -9.66 25.83
C GLN A 353 13.82 -9.01 25.47
N HIS A 354 13.86 -7.70 25.26
CA HIS A 354 15.03 -7.04 24.64
C HIS A 354 15.75 -6.01 25.52
N LEU A 355 15.05 -5.35 26.45
CA LEU A 355 15.65 -4.27 27.22
C LEU A 355 16.81 -4.78 28.09
N GLY A 356 18.00 -4.20 27.89
CA GLY A 356 19.23 -4.58 28.60
C GLY A 356 19.82 -5.93 28.15
N LYS A 357 19.20 -6.62 27.18
CA LYS A 357 19.68 -7.89 26.60
C LYS A 357 20.16 -7.72 25.17
N THR A 358 19.48 -6.87 24.38
CA THR A 358 19.83 -6.58 22.99
C THR A 358 20.38 -5.15 22.89
N LYS A 359 21.61 -4.99 22.40
CA LYS A 359 22.31 -3.69 22.32
C LYS A 359 21.56 -2.65 21.47
N SER A 360 20.89 -3.09 20.41
CA SER A 360 20.16 -2.21 19.50
C SER A 360 18.78 -1.78 19.99
N PHE A 361 18.34 -2.21 21.18
CA PHE A 361 17.03 -1.87 21.76
C PHE A 361 17.20 -0.99 23.01
N GLU A 362 16.71 0.25 22.94
CA GLU A 362 16.88 1.26 23.99
C GLU A 362 15.53 1.82 24.47
N LYS A 363 15.55 2.46 25.65
CA LYS A 363 14.44 3.31 26.10
C LYS A 363 14.50 4.66 25.38
N PRO A 364 13.35 5.23 25.00
CA PRO A 364 13.30 6.52 24.36
C PRO A 364 13.76 7.62 25.31
N LYS A 365 14.47 8.60 24.73
CA LYS A 365 14.94 9.76 25.49
C LYS A 365 13.75 10.72 25.69
N PRO A 366 13.44 11.14 26.94
CA PRO A 366 12.34 12.08 27.17
C PRO A 366 12.63 13.42 26.48
N ALA A 367 11.76 13.81 25.55
CA ALA A 367 11.82 15.11 24.89
C ALA A 367 10.58 15.94 25.25
N LYS A 368 10.78 17.13 25.84
CA LYS A 368 9.66 18.04 26.16
C LYS A 368 8.98 18.48 24.87
N GLY A 369 7.65 18.30 24.79
CA GLY A 369 6.84 18.78 23.68
C GLY A 369 6.75 17.83 22.47
N LYS A 370 7.39 16.65 22.51
CA LYS A 370 7.18 15.60 21.49
C LYS A 370 6.13 14.59 21.96
N GLN A 371 5.45 13.95 21.01
CA GLN A 371 4.55 12.83 21.31
C GLN A 371 5.34 11.65 21.93
N GLU A 372 4.67 10.86 22.77
CA GLU A 372 5.31 9.78 23.53
C GLU A 372 5.80 8.66 22.59
N ALA A 373 7.10 8.39 22.59
CA ALA A 373 7.68 7.20 22.00
C ALA A 373 7.72 6.06 23.02
N HIS A 374 7.69 4.82 22.54
CA HIS A 374 7.57 3.64 23.39
C HIS A 374 8.84 2.79 23.40
N PHE A 375 9.67 2.81 22.36
CA PHE A 375 11.00 2.21 22.34
C PHE A 375 11.88 2.93 21.30
N SER A 376 13.19 2.72 21.38
CA SER A 376 14.14 3.23 20.38
C SER A 376 14.98 2.11 19.81
N LEU A 377 15.28 2.20 18.52
CA LEU A 377 16.22 1.29 17.85
C LEU A 377 17.47 2.05 17.42
N VAL A 378 18.62 1.38 17.57
CA VAL A 378 19.91 1.85 17.06
C VAL A 378 20.10 1.25 15.67
N HIS A 379 19.76 2.04 14.65
CA HIS A 379 19.98 1.72 13.24
C HIS A 379 21.34 2.22 12.78
N TYR A 380 21.81 1.77 11.61
CA TYR A 380 23.05 2.29 11.00
C TYR A 380 23.03 3.82 10.79
N ALA A 381 21.86 4.39 10.48
CA ALA A 381 21.66 5.81 10.22
C ALA A 381 21.48 6.66 11.49
N GLY A 382 21.30 6.03 12.65
CA GLY A 382 21.08 6.70 13.93
C GLY A 382 19.99 6.05 14.79
N THR A 383 19.78 6.62 15.98
CA THR A 383 18.72 6.16 16.88
C THR A 383 17.36 6.72 16.45
N VAL A 384 16.35 5.85 16.34
CA VAL A 384 14.98 6.22 15.97
C VAL A 384 14.02 5.87 17.09
N ASP A 385 13.19 6.83 17.49
CA ASP A 385 12.16 6.70 18.51
C ASP A 385 10.83 6.29 17.88
N TYR A 386 10.30 5.12 18.23
CA TYR A 386 9.06 4.56 17.66
C TYR A 386 7.87 4.67 18.60
N ASN A 387 6.73 5.10 18.06
CA ASN A 387 5.43 5.10 18.73
C ASN A 387 4.61 3.90 18.24
N ILE A 388 4.20 3.03 19.17
CA ILE A 388 3.48 1.78 18.88
C ILE A 388 1.95 1.92 18.87
N THR A 389 1.42 3.13 19.06
CA THR A 389 -0.02 3.35 19.17
C THR A 389 -0.71 2.91 17.87
N GLY A 390 -1.69 2.02 18.01
CA GLY A 390 -2.45 1.42 16.93
C GLY A 390 -1.72 0.32 16.15
N TRP A 391 -0.52 -0.12 16.55
CA TRP A 391 0.24 -1.13 15.79
C TRP A 391 -0.50 -2.47 15.72
N LEU A 392 -1.11 -2.92 16.81
CA LEU A 392 -1.89 -4.16 16.78
C LEU A 392 -3.08 -4.08 15.83
N GLU A 393 -3.75 -2.93 15.76
CA GLU A 393 -4.87 -2.72 14.85
C GLU A 393 -4.40 -2.62 13.39
N LYS A 394 -3.34 -1.84 13.15
CA LYS A 394 -2.69 -1.70 11.83
C LYS A 394 -2.24 -3.05 11.27
N ASN A 395 -1.64 -3.90 12.11
CA ASN A 395 -1.11 -5.20 11.70
C ASN A 395 -2.20 -6.27 11.52
N LYS A 396 -3.31 -6.20 12.27
CA LYS A 396 -4.45 -7.12 12.08
C LYS A 396 -5.16 -6.89 10.75
N ASP A 397 -5.18 -5.63 10.28
CA ASP A 397 -5.90 -5.14 9.09
C ASP A 397 -7.21 -5.91 8.78
N PRO A 398 -8.12 -6.07 9.76
CA PRO A 398 -9.21 -7.03 9.63
C PRO A 398 -10.21 -6.55 8.58
N LEU A 399 -10.30 -7.29 7.47
CA LEU A 399 -11.29 -7.03 6.44
C LEU A 399 -12.64 -7.64 6.81
N ASN A 400 -13.71 -6.92 6.48
CA ASN A 400 -15.06 -7.45 6.64
C ASN A 400 -15.39 -8.40 5.48
N ASP A 401 -15.22 -9.69 5.72
CA ASP A 401 -15.47 -10.76 4.73
C ASP A 401 -16.88 -10.72 4.13
N SER A 402 -17.89 -10.27 4.89
CA SER A 402 -19.25 -10.15 4.36
C SER A 402 -19.33 -9.09 3.26
N VAL A 403 -18.61 -7.98 3.40
CA VAL A 403 -18.53 -6.94 2.37
C VAL A 403 -17.63 -7.39 1.22
N CYS A 404 -16.49 -8.04 1.50
CA CYS A 404 -15.61 -8.60 0.45
C CYS A 404 -16.36 -9.60 -0.45
N GLN A 405 -17.28 -10.39 0.10
CA GLN A 405 -18.15 -11.28 -0.69
C GLN A 405 -19.11 -10.52 -1.61
N LEU A 406 -19.56 -9.32 -1.23
CA LEU A 406 -20.36 -8.46 -2.12
C LEU A 406 -19.47 -7.92 -3.25
N TYR A 407 -18.25 -7.50 -2.94
CA TYR A 407 -17.29 -7.02 -3.96
C TYR A 407 -16.98 -8.08 -5.01
N GLY A 408 -16.71 -9.33 -4.60
CA GLY A 408 -16.46 -10.44 -5.51
C GLY A 408 -17.65 -10.84 -6.41
N LYS A 409 -18.87 -10.36 -6.11
CA LYS A 409 -20.10 -10.59 -6.89
C LYS A 409 -20.53 -9.36 -7.69
N SER A 410 -19.78 -8.27 -7.62
CA SER A 410 -20.11 -7.04 -8.32
C SER A 410 -20.14 -7.23 -9.84
N PRO A 411 -21.07 -6.59 -10.57
CA PRO A 411 -21.03 -6.52 -12.03
C PRO A 411 -19.88 -5.62 -12.55
N VAL A 412 -19.25 -4.82 -11.69
CA VAL A 412 -18.05 -4.05 -12.02
C VAL A 412 -16.87 -5.01 -12.10
N LYS A 413 -16.50 -5.39 -13.33
CA LYS A 413 -15.51 -6.46 -13.59
C LYS A 413 -14.19 -6.29 -12.86
N ILE A 414 -13.66 -5.06 -12.83
CA ILE A 414 -12.42 -4.76 -12.10
C ILE A 414 -12.57 -5.10 -10.62
N LEU A 415 -13.64 -4.64 -9.95
CA LEU A 415 -13.88 -4.92 -8.53
C LEU A 415 -13.99 -6.42 -8.25
N ALA A 416 -14.76 -7.14 -9.06
CA ALA A 416 -14.88 -8.59 -8.91
C ALA A 416 -13.54 -9.32 -9.10
N ALA A 417 -12.70 -8.85 -10.04
CA ALA A 417 -11.35 -9.38 -10.25
C ALA A 417 -10.41 -9.08 -9.08
N LEU A 418 -10.58 -7.96 -8.37
CA LEU A 418 -9.80 -7.62 -7.17
C LEU A 418 -10.10 -8.55 -6.00
N TYR A 419 -11.32 -9.12 -5.93
CA TYR A 419 -11.79 -9.97 -4.83
C TYR A 419 -12.21 -11.35 -5.34
N PRO A 420 -11.27 -12.15 -5.87
CA PRO A 420 -11.59 -13.48 -6.39
C PRO A 420 -12.11 -14.39 -5.27
N PRO A 421 -12.99 -15.36 -5.58
CA PRO A 421 -13.44 -16.32 -4.59
C PRO A 421 -12.24 -17.13 -4.06
N PRO A 422 -12.25 -17.54 -2.78
CA PRO A 422 -11.20 -18.39 -2.24
C PRO A 422 -11.10 -19.68 -3.07
N PRO A 423 -9.88 -20.17 -3.36
CA PRO A 423 -9.71 -21.39 -4.11
C PRO A 423 -10.43 -22.57 -3.42
N PRO A 424 -10.95 -23.55 -4.17
CA PRO A 424 -11.45 -24.79 -3.59
C PRO A 424 -10.36 -25.42 -2.71
N GLU A 425 -10.74 -25.97 -1.56
CA GLU A 425 -9.80 -26.62 -0.64
C GLU A 425 -8.88 -27.59 -1.42
N GLY A 426 -7.57 -27.31 -1.40
CA GLY A 426 -6.54 -28.16 -2.00
C GLY A 426 -5.93 -27.72 -3.34
N LYS A 427 -6.28 -26.56 -3.92
CA LYS A 427 -5.59 -26.04 -5.13
C LYS A 427 -5.31 -24.54 -5.09
N THR A 428 -4.09 -24.15 -4.75
CA THR A 428 -3.62 -22.75 -4.85
C THR A 428 -3.32 -22.42 -6.32
N SER A 429 -4.09 -21.51 -6.92
CA SER A 429 -3.78 -20.92 -8.23
C SER A 429 -2.80 -19.75 -8.05
N ILE A 430 -1.84 -19.59 -8.97
CA ILE A 430 -0.80 -18.54 -8.94
C ILE A 430 -1.42 -17.14 -8.95
N THR A 431 -2.57 -16.94 -9.61
CA THR A 431 -3.28 -15.65 -9.66
C THR A 431 -3.90 -15.25 -8.31
N SER A 432 -4.21 -16.22 -7.44
CA SER A 432 -4.70 -15.92 -6.08
C SER A 432 -3.59 -15.31 -5.22
N GLN A 433 -2.34 -15.76 -5.34
CA GLN A 433 -1.27 -15.36 -4.42
C GLN A 433 -0.93 -13.87 -4.44
N TYR A 434 -1.13 -13.15 -5.55
CA TYR A 434 -0.79 -11.73 -5.70
C TYR A 434 -1.87 -10.77 -5.21
N LEU A 435 -3.13 -11.23 -5.09
CA LEU A 435 -4.25 -10.42 -4.61
C LEU A 435 -4.75 -10.86 -3.24
N THR A 436 -4.40 -12.05 -2.74
CA THR A 436 -4.89 -12.55 -1.44
C THR A 436 -3.86 -12.53 -0.31
N LYS A 437 -2.66 -11.96 -0.53
CA LYS A 437 -1.64 -11.78 0.51
C LYS A 437 -1.43 -10.31 0.82
#